data_AF-A0A261AKW3-F1
#
_entry.id   AF-A0A261AKW3-F1
#
_cell.length_a   1.000
_cell.length_b   1.000
_cell.length_c   1.000
_cell.angle_alpha   90.00
_cell.angle_beta   90.00
_cell.angle_gamma   90.00
#
_symmetry.space_group_name_H-M   'P 1'
#
loop_
_entity.id
_entity.type
_entity.pdbx_description
1 polymer ?
#
loop_
_entity_poly.entity_id
_entity_poly.type
_entity_poly.pdbx_seq_one_letter_code
_entity_poly.pdbx_strand_id
1 'polypeptide(L)'
;MHWNHVVALISLLLMSPLTVDAAEKTCRGTEVKELEDGCTIINKDPLIFRDLKDEALIKRKTETISIIDHGVEVIETNIESFDYLKNATKISNKEGPAIIFRKNRKLKRFNFGGLKYLKGDPVDVVLEDDHFSSEGSSSSQSFHDWMFLEHISRSTHQRTEKCSKQFLEVRTTKESSDEDFKIPAIIAMSVFALLCILCVGLTIFCHRTSVEKNDKKTTEKKDEKNKTKKSSEAGTKSLEKSKSPATETPTKSKSKSNPKSAEPTGSK
;
A
#
# COMPACT_ATOMS: atom_id res chain seq x y z
N MET A 1 -35.60 9.74 -69.68
CA MET A 1 -35.58 9.48 -68.22
C MET A 1 -34.49 8.48 -67.77
N HIS A 2 -33.57 8.03 -68.64
CA HIS A 2 -32.61 6.97 -68.29
C HIS A 2 -31.27 7.48 -67.72
N TRP A 3 -30.93 8.76 -67.94
CA TRP A 3 -29.63 9.33 -67.55
C TRP A 3 -29.54 9.69 -66.07
N ASN A 4 -30.65 10.12 -65.45
CA ASN A 4 -30.67 10.51 -64.04
C ASN A 4 -30.45 9.33 -63.08
N HIS A 5 -30.80 8.11 -63.49
CA HIS A 5 -30.56 6.90 -62.69
C HIS A 5 -29.09 6.48 -62.71
N VAL A 6 -28.40 6.68 -63.84
CA VAL A 6 -26.97 6.36 -63.96
C VAL A 6 -26.13 7.30 -63.10
N VAL A 7 -26.46 8.60 -63.10
CA VAL A 7 -25.76 9.59 -62.25
C VAL A 7 -26.02 9.33 -60.76
N ALA A 8 -27.25 8.94 -60.38
CA ALA A 8 -27.57 8.61 -58.98
C ALA A 8 -26.83 7.36 -58.48
N LEU A 9 -26.66 6.33 -59.31
CA LEU A 9 -25.92 5.10 -58.96
C LEU A 9 -24.41 5.34 -58.80
N ILE A 10 -23.82 6.19 -59.63
CA ILE A 10 -22.39 6.54 -59.53
C ILE A 10 -22.11 7.38 -58.27
N SER A 11 -23.01 8.32 -57.92
CA SER A 11 -22.91 9.08 -56.66
C SER A 11 -23.10 8.22 -55.41
N LEU A 12 -23.86 7.13 -55.48
CA LEU A 12 -24.03 6.19 -54.36
C LEU A 12 -22.77 5.32 -54.14
N LEU A 13 -22.07 4.95 -55.21
CA LEU A 13 -20.83 4.17 -55.16
C LEU A 13 -19.64 4.97 -54.58
N LEU A 14 -19.59 6.28 -54.82
CA LEU A 14 -18.56 7.18 -54.30
C LEU A 14 -18.73 7.55 -52.82
N MET A 15 -19.88 7.24 -52.21
CA MET A 15 -20.14 7.41 -50.78
C MET A 15 -19.89 6.14 -49.97
N SER A 16 -19.26 5.13 -50.57
CA SER A 16 -18.75 3.98 -49.83
C SER A 16 -17.69 4.50 -48.85
N PRO A 17 -17.87 4.37 -47.52
CA PRO A 17 -16.79 4.66 -46.60
C PRO A 17 -15.62 3.79 -47.03
N LEU A 18 -14.49 4.42 -47.34
CA LEU A 18 -13.21 3.75 -47.41
C LEU A 18 -13.01 3.16 -46.01
N THR A 19 -13.46 1.92 -45.83
CA THR A 19 -13.03 1.08 -44.72
C THR A 19 -11.57 0.84 -44.99
N VAL A 20 -10.73 1.74 -44.50
CA VAL A 20 -9.34 1.43 -44.25
C VAL A 20 -9.43 0.29 -43.26
N ASP A 21 -9.28 -0.95 -43.76
CA ASP A 21 -8.99 -2.08 -42.89
C ASP A 21 -7.80 -1.62 -42.06
N ALA A 22 -8.06 -1.34 -40.77
CA ALA A 22 -7.02 -0.99 -39.84
C ALA A 22 -6.05 -2.17 -39.87
N ALA A 23 -4.92 -1.98 -40.56
CA ALA A 23 -3.95 -3.03 -40.78
C ALA A 23 -3.64 -3.65 -39.42
N GLU A 24 -3.83 -4.96 -39.31
CA GLU A 24 -3.67 -5.66 -38.05
C GLU A 24 -2.26 -5.41 -37.50
N LYS A 25 -2.19 -4.69 -36.38
CA LYS A 25 -0.93 -4.37 -35.71
C LYS A 25 -0.94 -4.99 -34.33
N THR A 26 -0.09 -6.01 -34.18
CA THR A 26 0.11 -6.67 -32.90
C THR A 26 1.22 -5.97 -32.12
N CYS A 27 0.93 -5.58 -30.89
CA CYS A 27 1.84 -4.93 -29.98
C CYS A 27 2.01 -5.74 -28.70
N ARG A 28 3.20 -5.64 -28.10
CA ARG A 28 3.46 -6.18 -26.77
C ARG A 28 2.75 -5.31 -25.72
N GLY A 29 2.11 -5.93 -24.73
CA GLY A 29 1.54 -5.20 -23.60
C GLY A 29 2.61 -4.46 -22.79
N THR A 30 2.25 -3.28 -22.34
CA THR A 30 3.07 -2.40 -21.50
C THR A 30 2.16 -1.33 -20.88
N GLU A 31 2.72 -0.35 -20.17
CA GLU A 31 2.00 0.87 -19.81
C GLU A 31 1.52 1.61 -21.06
N VAL A 32 0.25 2.04 -21.08
CA VAL A 32 -0.36 2.65 -22.26
C VAL A 32 0.43 3.85 -22.79
N LYS A 33 1.10 4.62 -21.92
CA LYS A 33 1.94 5.75 -22.34
C LYS A 33 3.13 5.33 -23.21
N GLU A 34 3.62 4.11 -23.03
CA GLU A 34 4.76 3.54 -23.77
C GLU A 34 4.32 2.71 -24.98
N LEU A 35 3.02 2.40 -25.09
CA LEU A 35 2.47 1.62 -26.18
C LEU A 35 2.67 2.32 -27.54
N GLU A 36 2.99 1.58 -28.58
CA GLU A 36 3.07 2.16 -29.91
C GLU A 36 1.70 2.66 -30.41
N ASP A 37 1.68 3.64 -31.31
CA ASP A 37 0.43 4.09 -31.93
C ASP A 37 -0.11 3.02 -32.91
N GLY A 38 -1.44 2.95 -33.02
CA GLY A 38 -2.16 2.12 -34.00
C GLY A 38 -2.23 0.63 -33.69
N CYS A 39 -1.98 0.21 -32.44
CA CYS A 39 -2.12 -1.18 -32.03
C CYS A 39 -3.57 -1.66 -32.13
N THR A 40 -3.80 -2.82 -32.73
CA THR A 40 -5.12 -3.48 -32.79
C THR A 40 -5.19 -4.69 -31.85
N ILE A 41 -4.08 -5.40 -31.67
CA ILE A 41 -3.97 -6.59 -30.81
C ILE A 41 -2.86 -6.37 -29.78
N ILE A 42 -3.16 -6.65 -28.50
CA ILE A 42 -2.17 -6.66 -27.42
C ILE A 42 -1.88 -8.08 -26.97
N ASN A 43 -0.60 -8.47 -26.98
CA ASN A 43 -0.16 -9.81 -26.59
C ASN A 43 1.09 -9.79 -25.69
N LYS A 44 1.52 -11.00 -25.29
CA LYS A 44 2.69 -11.34 -24.47
C LYS A 44 2.67 -10.83 -23.02
N ASP A 45 2.12 -9.65 -22.78
CA ASP A 45 2.08 -8.97 -21.49
C ASP A 45 0.76 -8.20 -21.33
N PRO A 46 0.35 -7.88 -20.09
CA PRO A 46 -0.86 -7.10 -19.83
C PRO A 46 -0.76 -5.67 -20.37
N LEU A 47 -1.91 -5.09 -20.71
CA LEU A 47 -2.02 -3.65 -20.97
C LEU A 47 -2.25 -2.90 -19.66
N ILE A 48 -1.34 -1.99 -19.30
CA ILE A 48 -1.33 -1.35 -17.98
C ILE A 48 -1.74 0.12 -18.09
N PHE A 49 -2.78 0.49 -17.35
CA PHE A 49 -3.28 1.85 -17.19
C PHE A 49 -2.83 2.38 -15.83
N ARG A 50 -1.78 3.20 -15.86
CA ARG A 50 -1.21 3.90 -14.70
C ARG A 50 -1.05 5.38 -15.02
N ASP A 51 -1.24 6.23 -14.02
CA ASP A 51 -0.98 7.68 -14.10
C ASP A 51 -1.63 8.36 -15.33
N LEU A 52 -2.95 8.26 -15.45
CA LEU A 52 -3.76 8.69 -16.61
C LEU A 52 -3.95 10.22 -16.73
N LYS A 53 -2.87 11.00 -16.59
CA LYS A 53 -2.89 12.47 -16.65
C LYS A 53 -3.11 13.03 -18.06
N ASP A 54 -2.52 12.40 -19.07
CA ASP A 54 -2.63 12.82 -20.47
C ASP A 54 -3.71 12.00 -21.18
N GLU A 55 -4.96 12.39 -20.97
CA GLU A 55 -6.13 11.67 -21.49
C GLU A 55 -6.14 11.57 -23.02
N ALA A 56 -5.64 12.59 -23.73
CA ALA A 56 -5.60 12.62 -25.18
C ALA A 56 -4.63 11.57 -25.73
N LEU A 57 -3.43 11.48 -25.13
CA LEU A 57 -2.46 10.45 -25.48
C LEU A 57 -3.01 9.03 -25.24
N ILE A 58 -3.62 8.81 -24.07
CA ILE A 58 -4.19 7.49 -23.72
C ILE A 58 -5.27 7.11 -24.72
N LYS A 59 -6.22 8.01 -25.01
CA LYS A 59 -7.29 7.75 -25.98
C LYS A 59 -6.76 7.39 -27.37
N ARG A 60 -5.79 8.16 -27.87
CA ARG A 60 -5.17 7.90 -29.19
C ARG A 60 -4.52 6.51 -29.23
N LYS A 61 -3.83 6.11 -28.16
CA LYS A 61 -3.12 4.82 -28.12
C LYS A 61 -4.05 3.62 -28.01
N THR A 62 -5.24 3.80 -27.44
CA THR A 62 -6.17 2.70 -27.21
C THR A 62 -7.35 2.64 -28.19
N GLU A 63 -7.54 3.65 -29.04
CA GLU A 63 -8.73 3.77 -29.89
C GLU A 63 -8.91 2.62 -30.87
N THR A 64 -7.82 2.03 -31.38
CA THR A 64 -7.87 0.94 -32.36
C THR A 64 -7.79 -0.46 -31.74
N ILE A 65 -7.56 -0.56 -30.44
CA ILE A 65 -7.35 -1.86 -29.76
C ILE A 65 -8.68 -2.63 -29.73
N SER A 66 -8.67 -3.83 -30.32
CA SER A 66 -9.82 -4.71 -30.42
C SER A 66 -9.66 -6.03 -29.67
N ILE A 67 -8.42 -6.52 -29.49
CA ILE A 67 -8.12 -7.80 -28.82
C ILE A 67 -6.98 -7.62 -27.82
N ILE A 68 -7.14 -8.16 -26.61
CA ILE A 68 -6.12 -8.19 -25.55
C ILE A 68 -6.02 -9.61 -24.99
N ASP A 69 -4.87 -10.26 -25.13
CA ASP A 69 -4.70 -11.69 -24.82
C ASP A 69 -4.04 -11.99 -23.45
N HIS A 70 -3.48 -10.98 -22.78
CA HIS A 70 -2.78 -11.12 -21.49
C HIS A 70 -3.35 -10.20 -20.41
N GLY A 71 -4.63 -9.81 -20.58
CA GLY A 71 -5.38 -9.02 -19.61
C GLY A 71 -5.07 -7.54 -19.58
N VAL A 72 -5.82 -6.85 -18.72
CA VAL A 72 -5.77 -5.40 -18.51
C VAL A 72 -5.59 -5.12 -17.02
N GLU A 73 -4.70 -4.20 -16.69
CA GLU A 73 -4.52 -3.70 -15.34
C GLU A 73 -4.81 -2.20 -15.27
N VAL A 74 -5.74 -1.78 -14.42
CA VAL A 74 -6.00 -0.37 -14.12
C VAL A 74 -5.58 -0.12 -12.68
N ILE A 75 -4.47 0.58 -12.50
CA ILE A 75 -3.75 0.58 -11.22
C ILE A 75 -3.36 1.98 -10.76
N GLU A 76 -3.61 2.23 -9.47
CA GLU A 76 -3.18 3.45 -8.77
C GLU A 76 -3.61 4.75 -9.48
N THR A 77 -4.81 4.76 -10.06
CA THR A 77 -5.35 5.94 -10.75
C THR A 77 -6.27 6.77 -9.86
N ASN A 78 -6.51 8.02 -10.29
CA ASN A 78 -7.45 8.95 -9.66
C ASN A 78 -8.65 9.29 -10.56
N ILE A 79 -8.88 8.52 -11.63
CA ILE A 79 -10.01 8.72 -12.54
C ILE A 79 -11.30 8.22 -11.89
N GLU A 80 -12.41 8.86 -12.24
CA GLU A 80 -13.75 8.41 -11.79
C GLU A 80 -14.39 7.42 -12.77
N SER A 81 -14.02 7.49 -14.03
CA SER A 81 -14.56 6.66 -15.11
C SER A 81 -13.44 6.14 -16.00
N PHE A 82 -13.48 4.84 -16.30
CA PHE A 82 -12.57 4.19 -17.24
C PHE A 82 -13.31 3.86 -18.54
N ASP A 83 -13.02 4.54 -19.65
CA ASP A 83 -13.73 4.38 -20.94
C ASP A 83 -12.78 4.23 -22.15
N TYR A 84 -11.50 3.97 -21.90
CA TYR A 84 -10.46 3.93 -22.93
C TYR A 84 -10.51 2.69 -23.84
N LEU A 85 -11.18 1.62 -23.41
CA LEU A 85 -11.26 0.34 -24.12
C LEU A 85 -12.66 0.04 -24.69
N LYS A 86 -13.43 1.08 -25.03
CA LYS A 86 -14.78 0.94 -25.60
C LYS A 86 -14.85 0.10 -26.88
N ASN A 87 -13.75 -0.01 -27.63
CA ASN A 87 -13.66 -0.76 -28.89
C ASN A 87 -13.10 -2.18 -28.72
N ALA A 88 -12.60 -2.53 -27.52
CA ALA A 88 -12.08 -3.86 -27.24
C ALA A 88 -13.22 -4.88 -27.30
N THR A 89 -13.10 -5.87 -28.17
CA THR A 89 -14.08 -6.94 -28.37
C THR A 89 -13.75 -8.20 -27.57
N LYS A 90 -12.47 -8.41 -27.27
CA LYS A 90 -11.96 -9.55 -26.52
C LYS A 90 -10.91 -9.10 -25.51
N ILE A 91 -11.11 -9.49 -24.26
CA ILE A 91 -10.09 -9.41 -23.21
C ILE A 91 -9.98 -10.80 -22.59
N SER A 92 -8.80 -11.38 -22.65
CA SER A 92 -8.52 -12.66 -22.02
C SER A 92 -7.15 -12.68 -21.36
N ASN A 93 -6.96 -13.61 -20.45
CA ASN A 93 -5.67 -13.96 -19.88
C ASN A 93 -5.69 -15.45 -19.51
N LYS A 94 -4.72 -16.22 -20.01
CA LYS A 94 -4.62 -17.67 -19.76
C LYS A 94 -3.87 -18.01 -18.48
N GLU A 95 -3.11 -17.08 -17.93
CA GLU A 95 -2.21 -17.30 -16.80
C GLU A 95 -2.57 -16.39 -15.61
N GLY A 96 -3.72 -15.72 -15.67
CA GLY A 96 -4.17 -14.79 -14.63
C GLY A 96 -5.53 -14.17 -14.91
N PRO A 97 -5.93 -13.16 -14.13
CA PRO A 97 -7.17 -12.44 -14.36
C PRO A 97 -7.19 -11.69 -15.69
N ALA A 98 -8.36 -11.61 -16.31
CA ALA A 98 -8.52 -10.84 -17.54
C ALA A 98 -8.54 -9.32 -17.27
N ILE A 99 -9.13 -8.90 -16.15
CA ILE A 99 -9.16 -7.49 -15.74
C ILE A 99 -8.79 -7.38 -14.26
N ILE A 100 -7.87 -6.49 -13.94
CA ILE A 100 -7.49 -6.14 -12.57
C ILE A 100 -7.73 -4.65 -12.36
N PHE A 101 -8.56 -4.29 -11.39
CA PHE A 101 -8.62 -2.94 -10.83
C PHE A 101 -7.93 -2.97 -9.47
N ARG A 102 -6.87 -2.18 -9.30
CA ARG A 102 -6.09 -2.19 -8.07
C ARG A 102 -5.76 -0.80 -7.59
N LYS A 103 -6.08 -0.51 -6.32
CA LYS A 103 -5.71 0.73 -5.63
C LYS A 103 -6.14 2.00 -6.38
N ASN A 104 -7.19 1.97 -7.19
CA ASN A 104 -7.75 3.18 -7.79
C ASN A 104 -8.55 3.94 -6.73
N ARG A 105 -8.28 5.23 -6.57
CA ARG A 105 -8.81 6.01 -5.44
C ARG A 105 -10.23 6.52 -5.64
N LYS A 106 -10.66 6.65 -6.89
CA LYS A 106 -11.92 7.35 -7.25
C LYS A 106 -12.76 6.62 -8.28
N LEU A 107 -12.32 5.44 -8.75
CA LEU A 107 -13.00 4.74 -9.83
C LEU A 107 -14.41 4.33 -9.40
N LYS A 108 -15.40 4.76 -10.17
CA LYS A 108 -16.84 4.51 -9.94
C LYS A 108 -17.53 3.88 -11.12
N ARG A 109 -16.99 4.11 -12.33
CA ARG A 109 -17.58 3.73 -13.61
C ARG A 109 -16.54 3.09 -14.49
N PHE A 110 -16.95 2.15 -15.33
CA PHE A 110 -16.13 1.68 -16.42
C PHE A 110 -17.01 1.31 -17.62
N ASN A 111 -16.47 1.45 -18.83
CA ASN A 111 -17.20 1.18 -20.05
C ASN A 111 -16.40 0.30 -21.00
N PHE A 112 -16.91 -0.92 -21.18
CA PHE A 112 -16.40 -1.91 -22.13
C PHE A 112 -17.45 -2.22 -23.20
N GLY A 113 -18.15 -1.20 -23.73
CA GLY A 113 -19.34 -1.39 -24.59
C GLY A 113 -19.14 -2.27 -25.83
N GLY A 114 -17.91 -2.40 -26.35
CA GLY A 114 -17.58 -3.30 -27.46
C GLY A 114 -17.29 -4.75 -27.07
N LEU A 115 -17.16 -5.05 -25.77
CA LEU A 115 -16.66 -6.33 -25.27
C LEU A 115 -17.68 -7.44 -25.47
N LYS A 116 -17.22 -8.54 -26.07
CA LYS A 116 -18.02 -9.74 -26.36
C LYS A 116 -17.43 -11.02 -25.75
N TYR A 117 -16.16 -10.98 -25.39
CA TYR A 117 -15.44 -12.12 -24.82
C TYR A 117 -14.60 -11.67 -23.64
N LEU A 118 -14.83 -12.27 -22.47
CA LEU A 118 -14.09 -12.01 -21.24
C LEU A 118 -13.72 -13.33 -20.56
N LYS A 119 -12.43 -13.63 -20.45
CA LYS A 119 -11.95 -14.87 -19.82
C LYS A 119 -10.61 -14.73 -19.13
N GLY A 120 -10.58 -14.87 -17.81
CA GLY A 120 -9.36 -15.07 -17.03
C GLY A 120 -9.24 -16.51 -16.50
N ASP A 121 -8.09 -16.81 -15.89
CA ASP A 121 -7.82 -18.06 -15.20
C ASP A 121 -7.00 -17.76 -13.92
N PRO A 122 -7.50 -18.02 -12.70
CA PRO A 122 -8.74 -18.72 -12.38
C PRO A 122 -10.02 -17.86 -12.40
N VAL A 123 -9.87 -16.53 -12.40
CA VAL A 123 -10.99 -15.58 -12.27
C VAL A 123 -10.98 -14.54 -13.39
N ASP A 124 -12.16 -14.05 -13.79
CA ASP A 124 -12.26 -13.10 -14.89
C ASP A 124 -11.88 -11.67 -14.46
N VAL A 125 -12.34 -11.21 -13.29
CA VAL A 125 -12.13 -9.86 -12.77
C VAL A 125 -11.61 -9.90 -11.33
N VAL A 126 -10.60 -9.08 -11.02
CA VAL A 126 -10.09 -8.86 -9.66
C VAL A 126 -10.25 -7.40 -9.27
N LEU A 127 -10.76 -7.17 -8.06
CA LEU A 127 -10.74 -5.87 -7.37
C LEU A 127 -9.80 -5.98 -6.17
N GLU A 128 -8.68 -5.28 -6.18
CA GLU A 128 -7.66 -5.33 -5.12
C GLU A 128 -7.47 -3.95 -4.48
N ASP A 129 -7.93 -3.79 -3.23
CA ASP A 129 -7.90 -2.50 -2.51
C ASP A 129 -8.46 -1.33 -3.34
N ASP A 130 -9.47 -1.62 -4.18
CA ASP A 130 -9.97 -0.68 -5.17
C ASP A 130 -11.24 0.02 -4.72
N HIS A 131 -11.38 1.32 -4.98
CA HIS A 131 -12.58 2.08 -4.62
C HIS A 131 -13.84 1.55 -5.28
N PHE A 132 -13.74 0.96 -6.48
CA PHE A 132 -14.89 0.36 -7.15
C PHE A 132 -15.49 -0.80 -6.35
N SER A 133 -14.72 -1.49 -5.50
CA SER A 133 -15.22 -2.59 -4.68
C SER A 133 -16.31 -2.16 -3.68
N SER A 134 -16.24 -0.91 -3.18
CA SER A 134 -17.27 -0.33 -2.32
C SER A 134 -18.35 0.44 -3.09
N GLU A 135 -18.01 0.99 -4.27
CA GLU A 135 -18.91 1.84 -5.04
C GLU A 135 -19.71 1.13 -6.14
N GLY A 136 -19.30 -0.07 -6.54
CA GLY A 136 -19.85 -0.78 -7.71
C GLY A 136 -21.36 -1.05 -7.63
N SER A 137 -21.94 -1.04 -6.43
CA SER A 137 -23.38 -1.20 -6.18
C SER A 137 -24.07 0.07 -5.65
N SER A 138 -23.33 1.17 -5.50
CA SER A 138 -23.85 2.42 -4.91
C SER A 138 -24.80 3.20 -5.83
N SER A 139 -24.64 3.03 -7.15
CA SER A 139 -25.43 3.71 -8.17
C SER A 139 -25.98 2.72 -9.20
N SER A 140 -27.11 3.06 -9.82
CA SER A 140 -27.71 2.24 -10.88
C SER A 140 -26.77 2.06 -12.06
N GLN A 141 -25.94 3.07 -12.35
CA GLN A 141 -25.04 3.00 -13.48
C GLN A 141 -23.78 2.19 -13.19
N SER A 142 -23.18 2.31 -11.99
CA SER A 142 -22.07 1.44 -11.58
C SER A 142 -22.51 -0.03 -11.55
N PHE A 143 -23.73 -0.28 -11.07
CA PHE A 143 -24.31 -1.63 -11.07
C PHE A 143 -24.53 -2.15 -12.50
N HIS A 144 -24.97 -1.30 -13.43
CA HIS A 144 -25.12 -1.67 -14.83
C HIS A 144 -23.77 -2.03 -15.47
N ASP A 145 -22.72 -1.23 -15.24
CA ASP A 145 -21.36 -1.53 -15.71
C ASP A 145 -20.92 -2.90 -15.19
N TRP A 146 -21.15 -3.18 -13.90
CA TRP A 146 -20.85 -4.46 -13.26
C TRP A 146 -21.60 -5.64 -13.89
N MET A 147 -22.92 -5.50 -14.06
CA MET A 147 -23.77 -6.54 -14.64
C MET A 147 -23.45 -6.80 -16.11
N PHE A 148 -22.96 -5.80 -16.84
CA PHE A 148 -22.48 -5.98 -18.20
C PHE A 148 -21.29 -6.94 -18.25
N LEU A 149 -20.27 -6.74 -17.40
CA LEU A 149 -19.12 -7.67 -17.35
C LEU A 149 -19.53 -9.07 -16.89
N GLU A 150 -20.44 -9.19 -15.91
CA GLU A 150 -20.96 -10.49 -15.45
C GLU A 150 -21.66 -11.23 -16.59
N HIS A 151 -22.48 -10.53 -17.38
CA HIS A 151 -23.18 -11.09 -18.51
C HIS A 151 -22.21 -11.63 -19.59
N ILE A 152 -21.17 -10.85 -19.93
CA ILE A 152 -20.18 -11.26 -20.93
C ILE A 152 -19.33 -12.43 -20.42
N SER A 153 -18.87 -12.39 -19.16
CA SER A 153 -18.15 -13.49 -18.51
C SER A 153 -18.99 -14.77 -18.54
N ARG A 154 -20.25 -14.71 -18.07
CA ARG A 154 -21.15 -15.86 -18.04
C ARG A 154 -21.36 -16.45 -19.43
N SER A 155 -21.57 -15.59 -20.43
CA SER A 155 -21.75 -16.02 -21.83
C SER A 155 -20.48 -16.65 -22.40
N THR A 156 -19.31 -16.09 -22.12
CA THR A 156 -18.00 -16.58 -22.58
C THR A 156 -17.72 -18.00 -22.09
N HIS A 157 -18.06 -18.28 -20.83
CA HIS A 157 -17.86 -19.59 -20.21
C HIS A 157 -19.07 -20.52 -20.34
N GLN A 158 -20.12 -20.10 -21.06
CA GLN A 158 -21.37 -20.86 -21.23
C GLN A 158 -21.99 -21.31 -19.89
N ARG A 159 -21.82 -20.50 -18.85
CA ARG A 159 -22.29 -20.82 -17.49
C ARG A 159 -23.80 -20.59 -17.40
N THR A 160 -24.50 -21.53 -16.77
CA THR A 160 -25.93 -21.41 -16.46
C THR A 160 -26.16 -20.79 -15.07
N GLU A 161 -25.19 -20.92 -14.17
CA GLU A 161 -25.22 -20.31 -12.85
C GLU A 161 -25.08 -18.78 -12.91
N LYS A 162 -25.84 -18.11 -12.05
CA LYS A 162 -25.65 -16.67 -11.76
C LYS A 162 -24.64 -16.54 -10.62
N CYS A 163 -23.84 -15.47 -10.64
CA CYS A 163 -22.87 -15.16 -9.56
C CYS A 163 -21.79 -16.24 -9.37
N SER A 164 -21.16 -16.68 -10.47
CA SER A 164 -20.06 -17.65 -10.43
C SER A 164 -18.86 -17.13 -9.63
N LYS A 165 -18.23 -18.00 -8.84
CA LYS A 165 -16.97 -17.67 -8.13
C LYS A 165 -15.80 -17.42 -9.11
N GLN A 166 -15.94 -17.83 -10.36
CA GLN A 166 -14.94 -17.58 -11.40
C GLN A 166 -15.07 -16.18 -12.03
N PHE A 167 -16.14 -15.44 -11.73
CA PHE A 167 -16.31 -14.10 -12.31
C PHE A 167 -15.50 -13.03 -11.57
N LEU A 168 -15.66 -12.94 -10.24
CA LEU A 168 -15.07 -11.88 -9.44
C LEU A 168 -14.33 -12.44 -8.23
N GLU A 169 -13.15 -11.86 -7.98
CA GLU A 169 -12.44 -11.95 -6.71
C GLU A 169 -12.21 -10.55 -6.13
N VAL A 170 -12.56 -10.35 -4.87
CA VAL A 170 -12.25 -9.12 -4.13
C VAL A 170 -11.14 -9.41 -3.14
N ARG A 171 -10.01 -8.73 -3.28
CA ARG A 171 -8.85 -8.81 -2.40
C ARG A 171 -8.76 -7.53 -1.59
N THR A 172 -8.73 -7.68 -0.28
CA THR A 172 -8.41 -6.59 0.64
C THR A 172 -7.10 -6.92 1.31
N THR A 173 -6.05 -6.19 0.95
CA THR A 173 -4.84 -6.19 1.76
C THR A 173 -5.22 -5.39 2.99
N LYS A 174 -5.31 -6.07 4.15
CA LYS A 174 -5.26 -5.35 5.43
C LYS A 174 -3.90 -4.67 5.47
N GLU A 175 -3.80 -3.45 4.94
CA GLU A 175 -2.86 -2.49 5.49
C GLU A 175 -3.23 -2.43 6.96
N SER A 176 -2.36 -2.97 7.82
CA SER A 176 -2.47 -2.76 9.25
C SER A 176 -2.60 -1.26 9.41
N SER A 177 -3.80 -0.78 9.68
CA SER A 177 -4.03 0.64 9.81
C SER A 177 -3.08 1.10 10.90
N ASP A 178 -2.31 2.17 10.69
CA ASP A 178 -1.47 2.74 11.75
C ASP A 178 -2.29 3.02 13.03
N GLU A 179 -3.62 3.10 12.90
CA GLU A 179 -4.59 3.19 13.99
C GLU A 179 -4.63 1.95 14.91
N ASP A 180 -4.38 0.74 14.39
CA ASP A 180 -4.37 -0.50 15.18
C ASP A 180 -3.19 -0.57 16.16
N PHE A 181 -2.08 0.12 15.86
CA PHE A 181 -0.94 0.26 16.78
C PHE A 181 -0.97 1.54 17.63
N LYS A 182 -1.64 2.61 17.17
CA LYS A 182 -1.76 3.86 17.94
C LYS A 182 -2.54 3.67 19.24
N ILE A 183 -3.67 2.96 19.21
CA ILE A 183 -4.49 2.80 20.42
C ILE A 183 -3.76 2.01 21.51
N PRO A 184 -3.14 0.84 21.22
CA PRO A 184 -2.31 0.13 22.20
C PRO A 184 -1.11 0.95 22.67
N ALA A 185 -0.45 1.69 21.78
CA ALA A 185 0.70 2.52 22.14
C ALA A 185 0.33 3.69 23.07
N ILE A 186 -0.81 4.36 22.82
CA ILE A 186 -1.33 5.43 23.70
C ILE A 186 -1.68 4.86 25.08
N ILE A 187 -2.31 3.69 25.13
CA ILE A 187 -2.65 3.02 26.39
C ILE A 187 -1.37 2.65 27.15
N ALA A 188 -0.37 2.06 26.48
CA ALA A 188 0.90 1.68 27.10
C ALA A 188 1.66 2.90 27.65
N MET A 189 1.72 4.00 26.89
CA MET A 189 2.34 5.25 27.34
C MET A 189 1.61 5.88 28.54
N SER A 190 0.29 5.81 28.56
CA SER A 190 -0.53 6.33 29.67
C SER A 190 -0.29 5.53 30.95
N VAL A 191 -0.24 4.20 30.86
CA VAL A 191 0.08 3.32 32.00
C VAL A 191 1.50 3.56 32.51
N PHE A 192 2.47 3.71 31.60
CA PHE A 192 3.85 4.01 31.97
C PHE A 192 3.97 5.34 32.72
N ALA A 193 3.30 6.40 32.25
CA ALA A 193 3.29 7.70 32.92
C ALA A 193 2.71 7.63 34.34
N LEU A 194 1.61 6.89 34.54
CA LEU A 194 1.01 6.70 35.86
C LEU A 194 1.96 5.95 36.82
N LEU A 195 2.66 4.92 36.33
CA LEU A 195 3.66 4.20 37.10
C LEU A 195 4.83 5.11 37.51
N CYS A 196 5.32 5.96 36.61
CA CYS A 196 6.36 6.95 36.94
C CYS A 196 5.91 7.92 38.05
N ILE A 197 4.67 8.43 37.98
CA ILE A 197 4.12 9.32 39.01
C ILE A 197 4.05 8.61 40.36
N LEU A 198 3.60 7.35 40.39
CA LEU A 198 3.57 6.55 41.62
C LEU A 198 4.98 6.30 42.19
N CYS A 199 5.96 5.99 41.34
CA CYS A 199 7.35 5.82 41.77
C CYS A 199 7.94 7.10 42.37
N VAL A 200 7.68 8.26 41.76
CA VAL A 200 8.11 9.57 42.28
C VAL A 200 7.40 9.91 43.59
N GLY A 201 6.09 9.67 43.68
CA GLY A 201 5.32 9.87 44.91
C GLY A 201 5.83 9.00 46.07
N LEU A 202 6.10 7.71 45.80
CA LEU A 202 6.66 6.79 46.79
C LEU A 202 8.08 7.17 47.21
N THR A 203 8.94 7.61 46.29
CA THR A 203 10.29 8.07 46.66
C THR A 203 10.25 9.34 47.52
N ILE A 204 9.37 10.30 47.22
CA ILE A 204 9.17 11.49 48.06
C ILE A 204 8.59 11.12 49.43
N PHE A 205 7.62 10.20 49.47
CA PHE A 205 7.03 9.73 50.73
C PHE A 205 8.04 8.97 51.60
N CYS A 206 8.84 8.08 51.01
CA CYS A 206 9.93 7.39 51.69
C CYS A 206 11.02 8.36 52.16
N HIS A 207 11.35 9.39 51.37
CA HIS A 207 12.29 10.41 51.79
C HIS A 207 11.74 11.22 52.98
N ARG A 208 10.48 11.65 52.93
CA ARG A 208 9.84 12.41 54.03
C ARG A 208 9.75 11.60 55.32
N THR A 209 9.32 10.35 55.24
CA THR A 209 9.25 9.46 56.42
C THR A 209 10.62 9.05 56.96
N SER A 210 11.67 9.03 56.12
CA SER A 210 13.05 8.83 56.56
C SER A 210 13.62 10.06 57.27
N VAL A 211 13.37 11.27 56.76
CA VAL A 211 13.74 12.53 57.43
C VAL A 211 13.05 12.65 58.79
N GLU A 212 11.76 12.34 58.87
CA GLU A 212 11.00 12.38 60.14
C GLU A 212 11.51 11.37 61.19
N LYS A 213 12.00 10.20 60.75
CA LYS A 213 12.66 9.22 61.63
C LYS A 213 14.07 9.66 62.08
N ASN A 214 14.79 10.41 61.25
CA ASN A 214 16.11 10.94 61.59
C ASN A 214 16.02 12.14 62.55
N ASP A 215 14.99 12.97 62.44
CA ASP A 215 14.74 14.07 63.37
C ASP A 215 14.33 13.56 64.76
N LYS A 216 13.50 12.52 64.83
CA LYS A 216 13.10 11.91 66.11
C LYS A 216 14.28 11.27 66.87
N LYS A 217 15.25 10.69 66.15
CA LYS A 217 16.48 10.10 66.74
C LYS A 217 17.48 11.16 67.23
N THR A 218 17.36 12.40 66.74
CA THR A 218 18.22 13.52 67.15
C THR A 218 17.68 14.22 68.40
N THR A 219 16.36 14.19 68.63
CA THR A 219 15.73 14.69 69.86
C THR A 219 16.01 13.78 71.06
N GLU A 220 15.91 12.45 70.91
CA GLU A 220 16.23 11.51 72.02
C GLU A 220 17.71 11.56 72.45
N LYS A 221 18.65 11.88 71.55
CA LYS A 221 20.07 12.02 71.90
C LYS A 221 20.43 13.35 72.58
N LYS A 222 19.56 14.36 72.56
CA LYS A 222 19.80 15.64 73.24
C LYS A 222 19.43 15.61 74.72
N ASP A 223 18.48 14.76 75.11
CA ASP A 223 18.07 14.62 76.53
C ASP A 223 19.05 13.78 77.36
N GLU A 224 19.90 12.95 76.73
CA GLU A 224 20.91 12.15 77.43
C GLU A 224 22.21 12.93 77.73
N LYS A 225 22.45 14.08 77.07
CA LYS A 225 23.72 14.82 77.19
C LYS A 225 23.77 15.84 78.35
N ASN A 226 22.66 16.04 79.07
CA ASN A 226 22.59 16.94 80.23
C ASN A 226 22.75 16.23 81.60
N LYS A 227 23.07 14.93 81.62
CA LYS A 227 23.15 14.14 82.87
C LYS A 227 24.53 13.59 83.20
N THR A 228 25.61 14.26 82.79
CA THR A 228 26.96 13.85 83.27
C THR A 228 27.88 15.07 83.39
N LYS A 229 27.79 15.75 84.54
CA LYS A 229 28.79 16.71 85.01
C LYS A 229 29.09 16.44 86.49
N LYS A 230 29.86 15.40 86.79
CA LYS A 230 30.68 15.28 88.01
C LYS A 230 31.61 14.06 87.95
N SER A 231 32.84 14.25 88.47
CA SER A 231 33.93 13.27 88.70
C SER A 231 34.75 12.86 87.47
N SER A 232 35.98 13.36 87.28
CA SER A 232 37.28 12.93 87.87
C SER A 232 37.71 11.56 87.31
N GLU A 233 38.93 11.25 86.88
CA GLU A 233 40.24 11.90 86.87
C GLU A 233 41.18 11.02 85.99
N ALA A 234 42.30 11.59 85.56
CA ALA A 234 43.56 10.94 85.19
C ALA A 234 43.69 10.09 83.89
N GLY A 235 44.70 10.46 83.08
CA GLY A 235 45.64 9.44 82.56
C GLY A 235 45.94 9.37 81.06
N THR A 236 46.82 10.28 80.59
CA THR A 236 47.93 10.04 79.63
C THR A 236 47.71 9.59 78.17
N LYS A 237 48.19 10.47 77.25
CA LYS A 237 49.10 10.29 76.07
C LYS A 237 48.85 9.07 75.14
N SER A 238 48.78 9.17 73.81
CA SER A 238 49.77 9.77 72.89
C SER A 238 49.29 9.62 71.42
N LEU A 239 49.51 10.65 70.59
CA LEU A 239 50.11 10.66 69.22
C LEU A 239 50.16 9.32 68.42
N GLU A 240 49.95 9.21 67.10
CA GLU A 240 50.18 10.11 65.96
C GLU A 240 49.76 9.41 64.64
N LYS A 241 49.44 10.21 63.59
CA LYS A 241 49.75 10.02 62.14
C LYS A 241 49.26 8.76 61.38
N SER A 242 49.01 8.74 60.06
CA SER A 242 49.14 9.64 58.89
C SER A 242 48.38 8.91 57.75
N LYS A 243 47.56 9.54 56.88
CA LYS A 243 47.91 10.05 55.52
C LYS A 243 48.86 9.11 54.74
N SER A 244 48.72 8.77 53.45
CA SER A 244 47.86 9.15 52.31
C SER A 244 48.30 8.26 51.10
N PRO A 245 47.76 8.44 49.87
CA PRO A 245 47.68 7.44 48.78
C PRO A 245 48.67 7.67 47.63
N ALA A 246 48.65 6.80 46.61
CA ALA A 246 48.79 7.10 45.15
C ALA A 246 48.74 5.76 44.36
N THR A 247 47.86 5.58 43.37
CA THR A 247 47.99 5.92 41.93
C THR A 247 48.86 4.93 41.15
N GLU A 248 48.30 4.29 40.11
CA GLU A 248 48.73 4.38 38.69
C GLU A 248 48.05 3.30 37.80
N THR A 249 47.37 3.79 36.77
CA THR A 249 46.97 3.13 35.50
C THR A 249 48.24 3.03 34.60
N PRO A 250 48.26 2.61 33.30
CA PRO A 250 47.27 2.02 32.38
C PRO A 250 47.86 0.93 31.45
N THR A 251 47.12 0.53 30.39
CA THR A 251 47.56 0.27 28.98
C THR A 251 46.61 -0.79 28.34
N LYS A 252 46.16 -0.84 27.07
CA LYS A 252 45.94 0.07 25.92
C LYS A 252 45.54 -0.85 24.72
N SER A 253 44.61 -0.41 23.85
CA SER A 253 44.53 -0.65 22.37
C SER A 253 44.34 -2.10 21.81
N LYS A 254 43.75 -2.41 20.64
CA LYS A 254 43.36 -1.74 19.35
C LYS A 254 42.51 -2.79 18.54
N SER A 255 41.39 -2.49 17.87
CA SER A 255 41.18 -1.97 16.48
C SER A 255 41.30 -2.94 15.27
N LYS A 256 40.21 -2.97 14.46
CA LYS A 256 40.05 -3.08 12.97
C LYS A 256 40.26 -4.41 12.22
N SER A 257 39.26 -4.80 11.40
CA SER A 257 39.29 -4.70 9.90
C SER A 257 38.05 -5.32 9.20
N ASN A 258 37.55 -4.64 8.15
CA ASN A 258 36.87 -5.18 6.94
C ASN A 258 37.85 -4.94 5.76
N PRO A 259 37.72 -5.45 4.49
CA PRO A 259 36.50 -5.69 3.66
C PRO A 259 36.59 -6.89 2.64
N LYS A 260 35.61 -7.09 1.71
CA LYS A 260 35.75 -7.16 0.21
C LYS A 260 34.51 -7.72 -0.55
N SER A 261 34.37 -7.30 -1.81
CA SER A 261 33.32 -7.49 -2.85
C SER A 261 33.62 -8.66 -3.84
N ALA A 262 32.61 -9.20 -4.56
CA ALA A 262 32.65 -9.48 -6.02
C ALA A 262 31.34 -10.10 -6.60
N GLU A 263 30.94 -9.64 -7.79
CA GLU A 263 30.11 -10.29 -8.84
C GLU A 263 31.07 -10.86 -9.92
N PRO A 264 30.66 -11.80 -10.81
CA PRO A 264 30.41 -11.39 -12.21
C PRO A 264 29.36 -12.22 -13.03
N THR A 265 28.96 -11.60 -14.15
CA THR A 265 28.27 -12.02 -15.39
C THR A 265 28.73 -13.32 -16.11
N GLY A 266 27.86 -13.94 -16.94
CA GLY A 266 28.30 -14.66 -18.16
C GLY A 266 27.34 -15.69 -18.80
N SER A 267 27.03 -15.49 -20.09
CA SER A 267 26.18 -16.27 -21.02
C SER A 267 26.69 -17.65 -21.45
N LYS A 268 25.75 -18.55 -21.81
CA LYS A 268 25.65 -19.21 -23.14
C LYS A 268 24.32 -19.94 -23.28
#